data_AF-A0A2V8QE98-F1
#
_entry.id   AF-A0A2V8QE98-F1
#
_cell.length_a   1.000
_cell.length_b   1.000
_cell.length_c   1.000
_cell.angle_alpha   90.00
_cell.angle_beta   90.00
_cell.angle_gamma   90.00
#
_symmetry.space_group_name_H-M   'P 1'
#
loop_
_entity.id
_entity.type
_entity.pdbx_description
1 polymer ?
#
loop_
_entity_poly.entity_id
_entity_poly.type
_entity_poly.pdbx_seq_one_letter_code
_entity_poly.pdbx_strand_id
1 'polypeptide(L)'
;MKKRTLFVTLILLMLALAGCKFGSSPTATFKAFFEAQQKKDVAGMKKNLSKTSLAIMEKSAKEQNKTIDDAIKEQLENPASKTDKIPETRNEKINGNEATLELHNEDTNKWDTMYFVKEDSAWKIALDRTIEEMLRKTGAS
;
A
#
# COMPACT_ATOMS: atom_id res chain seq x y z
N MET A 1 4.14 -62.32 17.71
CA MET A 1 5.06 -61.22 18.08
C MET A 1 5.01 -60.15 17.00
N LYS A 2 4.66 -58.92 17.39
CA LYS A 2 4.29 -57.79 16.54
C LYS A 2 5.50 -57.20 15.80
N LYS A 3 5.47 -57.18 14.47
CA LYS A 3 6.40 -56.42 13.61
C LYS A 3 5.58 -55.52 12.71
N ARG A 4 5.10 -54.37 13.20
CA ARG A 4 4.24 -53.49 12.38
C ARG A 4 4.04 -52.08 12.91
N THR A 5 5.03 -51.43 13.52
CA THR A 5 4.85 -50.02 13.90
C THR A 5 6.18 -49.38 14.29
N LEU A 6 7.02 -48.96 13.33
CA LEU A 6 8.11 -48.02 13.68
C LEU A 6 8.76 -47.32 12.47
N PHE A 7 8.00 -46.84 11.48
CA PHE A 7 8.60 -46.02 10.39
C PHE A 7 7.69 -44.91 9.85
N VAL A 8 6.62 -44.53 10.57
CA VAL A 8 5.64 -43.53 10.08
C VAL A 8 5.67 -42.22 10.90
N THR A 9 6.43 -42.16 12.00
CA THR A 9 6.39 -41.01 12.92
C THR A 9 7.43 -39.91 12.68
N LEU A 10 8.35 -40.05 11.71
CA LEU A 10 9.45 -39.08 11.52
C LEU A 10 9.27 -38.10 10.34
N ILE A 11 8.22 -38.24 9.52
CA ILE A 11 7.98 -37.36 8.36
C ILE A 11 7.03 -36.18 8.69
N LEU A 12 6.36 -36.19 9.84
CA LEU A 12 5.40 -35.14 10.23
C LEU A 12 5.99 -33.95 11.00
N LEU A 13 7.32 -33.86 11.18
CA LEU A 13 7.98 -32.80 11.96
C LEU A 13 8.89 -31.88 11.13
N MET A 14 8.61 -31.68 9.84
CA MET A 14 9.33 -30.72 8.98
C MET A 14 8.43 -29.73 8.21
N LEU A 15 7.16 -29.59 8.58
CA LEU A 15 6.24 -28.60 7.97
C LEU A 15 5.99 -27.35 8.85
N ALA A 16 6.94 -26.96 9.70
CA ALA A 16 6.75 -25.85 10.64
C ALA A 16 7.72 -24.67 10.49
N LEU A 17 8.48 -24.57 9.39
CA LEU A 17 9.46 -23.49 9.20
C LEU A 17 9.52 -22.98 7.75
N ALA A 18 8.42 -22.42 7.24
CA ALA A 18 8.47 -21.53 6.07
C ALA A 18 7.26 -20.59 6.04
N GLY A 19 6.87 -20.07 7.21
CA GLY A 19 5.80 -19.11 7.37
C GLY A 19 6.32 -17.81 7.97
N CYS A 20 7.50 -17.33 7.58
CA CYS A 20 7.86 -15.94 7.82
C CYS A 20 6.92 -15.07 6.99
N LYS A 21 5.71 -14.81 7.52
CA LYS A 21 5.01 -13.56 7.25
C LYS A 21 5.87 -12.46 7.88
N PHE A 22 6.99 -12.12 7.22
CA PHE A 22 7.45 -10.74 7.25
C PHE A 22 6.26 -9.97 6.69
N GLY A 23 5.45 -9.38 7.57
CA GLY A 23 4.41 -8.46 7.14
C GLY A 23 5.07 -7.46 6.19
N SER A 24 4.38 -7.06 5.11
CA SER A 24 4.90 -6.02 4.22
C SER A 24 5.37 -4.82 5.06
N SER A 25 6.35 -4.05 4.61
CA SER A 25 6.64 -2.75 5.23
C SER A 25 5.83 -1.65 4.53
N PRO A 26 5.72 -0.44 5.11
CA PRO A 26 5.26 0.74 4.40
C PRO A 26 5.96 0.93 3.04
N THR A 27 7.29 0.80 2.98
CA THR A 27 8.09 0.88 1.75
C THR A 27 7.70 -0.19 0.74
N ALA A 28 7.50 -1.45 1.18
CA ALA A 28 7.06 -2.52 0.29
C ALA A 28 5.65 -2.28 -0.26
N THR A 29 4.77 -1.70 0.56
CA THR A 29 3.38 -1.35 0.19
C THR A 29 3.36 -0.20 -0.83
N PHE A 30 4.18 0.83 -0.61
CA PHE A 30 4.37 1.92 -1.56
C PHE A 30 4.85 1.40 -2.92
N LYS A 31 5.89 0.56 -2.92
CA LYS A 31 6.42 -0.05 -4.15
C LYS A 31 5.34 -0.87 -4.87
N ALA A 32 4.58 -1.68 -4.14
CA ALA A 32 3.51 -2.50 -4.73
C ALA A 32 2.37 -1.65 -5.32
N PHE A 33 1.99 -0.54 -4.67
CA PHE A 33 1.03 0.42 -5.22
C PHE A 33 1.56 1.06 -6.51
N PHE A 34 2.82 1.48 -6.49
CA PHE A 34 3.45 2.14 -7.63
C PHE A 34 3.59 1.20 -8.84
N GLU A 35 4.00 -0.05 -8.61
CA GLU A 35 4.06 -1.08 -9.67
C GLU A 35 2.66 -1.38 -10.23
N ALA A 36 1.63 -1.41 -9.38
CA ALA A 36 0.25 -1.57 -9.85
C ALA A 36 -0.20 -0.38 -10.71
N GLN A 37 0.17 0.84 -10.32
CA GLN A 37 -0.09 2.06 -11.10
C GLN A 37 0.56 1.98 -12.49
N GLN A 38 1.85 1.63 -12.57
CA GLN A 38 2.58 1.47 -13.84
C GLN A 38 1.95 0.41 -14.75
N LYS A 39 1.39 -0.65 -14.16
CA LYS A 39 0.70 -1.74 -14.89
C LYS A 39 -0.76 -1.45 -15.18
N LYS A 40 -1.27 -0.27 -14.80
CA LYS A 40 -2.71 0.08 -14.83
C LYS A 40 -3.59 -0.96 -14.10
N ASP A 41 -3.04 -1.62 -13.08
CA ASP A 41 -3.72 -2.62 -12.26
C ASP A 41 -4.57 -1.94 -11.17
N VAL A 42 -5.81 -1.60 -11.52
CA VAL A 42 -6.78 -0.97 -10.62
C VAL A 42 -7.01 -1.79 -9.35
N ALA A 43 -7.06 -3.11 -9.45
CA ALA A 43 -7.26 -3.98 -8.29
C ALA A 43 -6.04 -3.98 -7.36
N GLY A 44 -4.84 -4.03 -7.94
CA GLY A 44 -3.57 -3.90 -7.24
C GLY A 44 -3.43 -2.55 -6.53
N MET A 45 -3.82 -1.46 -7.19
CA MET A 45 -3.84 -0.13 -6.56
C MET A 45 -4.78 -0.10 -5.36
N LYS A 46 -6.06 -0.47 -5.56
CA LYS A 46 -7.06 -0.47 -4.47
C LYS A 46 -6.62 -1.34 -3.29
N LYS A 47 -6.00 -2.49 -3.54
CA LYS A 47 -5.50 -3.40 -2.50
C LYS A 47 -4.48 -2.73 -1.58
N ASN A 48 -3.71 -1.75 -2.06
CA ASN A 48 -2.69 -1.06 -1.27
C ASN A 48 -3.20 0.24 -0.61
N LEU A 49 -4.43 0.66 -0.87
CA LEU A 49 -5.05 1.84 -0.25
C LEU A 49 -5.83 1.46 1.02
N SER A 50 -5.89 2.39 1.98
CA SER A 50 -6.66 2.20 3.21
C SER A 50 -8.17 2.18 2.94
N LYS A 51 -8.95 1.57 3.83
CA LYS A 51 -10.42 1.58 3.72
C LYS A 51 -10.97 3.00 3.72
N THR A 52 -10.42 3.90 4.53
CA THR A 52 -10.82 5.31 4.60
C THR A 52 -10.54 6.03 3.28
N SER A 53 -9.33 5.88 2.72
CA SER A 53 -8.98 6.47 1.43
C SER A 53 -9.94 5.99 0.32
N LEU A 54 -10.21 4.68 0.26
CA LEU A 54 -11.14 4.11 -0.71
C LEU A 54 -12.57 4.64 -0.53
N ALA A 55 -13.04 4.79 0.71
CA ALA A 55 -14.38 5.32 0.98
C ALA A 55 -14.53 6.78 0.51
N ILE A 56 -13.51 7.62 0.73
CA ILE A 56 -13.49 9.01 0.25
C ILE A 56 -13.47 9.06 -1.28
N MET A 57 -12.62 8.25 -1.92
CA MET A 57 -12.56 8.16 -3.38
C MET A 57 -13.88 7.68 -3.98
N GLU A 58 -14.50 6.66 -3.40
CA GLU A 58 -15.80 6.13 -3.81
C GLU A 58 -16.90 7.20 -3.68
N LYS A 59 -16.90 7.97 -2.58
CA LYS A 59 -17.84 9.08 -2.42
C LYS A 59 -17.66 10.14 -3.51
N SER A 60 -16.42 10.58 -3.75
CA SER A 60 -16.10 11.58 -4.78
C SER A 60 -16.43 11.09 -6.20
N ALA A 61 -16.22 9.80 -6.48
CA ALA A 61 -16.60 9.21 -7.76
C ALA A 61 -18.13 9.20 -7.94
N LYS A 62 -18.88 8.85 -6.89
CA LYS A 62 -20.36 8.87 -6.91
C LYS A 62 -20.94 10.26 -7.15
N GLU A 63 -20.33 11.30 -6.56
CA GLU A 63 -20.71 12.69 -6.81
C GLU A 63 -20.56 13.08 -8.30
N GLN A 64 -19.69 12.37 -9.03
CA GLN A 64 -19.49 12.52 -10.47
C GLN A 64 -20.24 11.47 -11.31
N ASN A 65 -21.15 10.69 -10.71
CA ASN A 65 -21.85 9.57 -11.34
C ASN A 65 -20.91 8.49 -11.93
N LYS A 66 -19.78 8.23 -11.26
CA LYS A 66 -18.77 7.24 -11.65
C LYS A 66 -18.57 6.20 -10.56
N THR A 67 -18.00 5.06 -10.94
CA THR A 67 -17.45 4.10 -9.96
C THR A 67 -16.05 4.52 -9.55
N ILE A 68 -15.56 4.06 -8.38
CA ILE A 68 -14.15 4.26 -8.02
C ILE A 68 -13.18 3.67 -9.07
N ASP A 69 -13.56 2.61 -9.76
CA ASP A 69 -12.73 1.99 -10.78
C ASP A 69 -12.59 2.90 -12.00
N ASP A 70 -13.66 3.57 -12.40
CA ASP A 70 -13.63 4.55 -13.48
C ASP A 70 -12.79 5.77 -13.07
N ALA A 71 -12.95 6.27 -11.85
CA ALA A 71 -12.15 7.38 -11.32
C ALA A 71 -10.64 7.04 -11.28
N ILE A 72 -10.27 5.83 -10.85
CA ILE A 72 -8.86 5.38 -10.85
C ILE A 72 -8.34 5.25 -12.29
N LYS A 73 -9.12 4.69 -13.21
CA LYS A 73 -8.72 4.58 -14.64
C LYS A 73 -8.51 5.96 -15.25
N GLU A 74 -9.42 6.89 -15.04
CA GLU A 74 -9.25 8.27 -15.53
C GLU A 74 -8.01 8.93 -14.96
N GLN A 75 -7.75 8.75 -13.66
CA GLN A 75 -6.51 9.24 -13.04
C GLN A 75 -5.26 8.62 -13.69
N LEU A 76 -5.29 7.33 -14.07
CA LEU A 76 -4.19 6.66 -14.76
C LEU A 76 -3.95 7.19 -16.19
N GLU A 77 -4.97 7.76 -16.84
CA GLU A 77 -4.81 8.41 -18.15
C GLU A 77 -4.28 9.84 -18.04
N ASN A 78 -4.33 10.47 -16.86
CA ASN A 78 -3.74 11.78 -16.62
C ASN A 78 -2.21 11.72 -16.80
N PRO A 79 -1.61 12.51 -17.72
CA PRO A 79 -0.16 12.57 -17.90
C PRO A 79 0.60 12.88 -16.61
N ALA A 80 0.02 13.65 -15.68
CA ALA A 80 0.62 13.96 -14.39
C ALA A 80 0.74 12.73 -13.46
N SER A 81 -0.03 11.67 -13.71
CA SER A 81 0.08 10.40 -12.98
C SER A 81 1.15 9.47 -13.55
N LYS A 82 1.70 9.79 -14.73
CA LYS A 82 2.78 9.00 -15.33
C LYS A 82 4.07 9.34 -14.62
N THR A 83 4.67 8.34 -14.00
CA THR A 83 6.03 8.43 -13.50
C THR A 83 6.76 7.17 -13.95
N ASP A 84 7.82 7.39 -14.72
CA ASP A 84 8.60 6.32 -15.32
C ASP A 84 9.46 5.59 -14.26
N LYS A 85 9.76 6.27 -13.15
CA LYS A 85 10.65 5.79 -12.09
C LYS A 85 9.99 5.86 -10.71
N ILE A 86 9.98 4.76 -9.97
CA ILE A 86 9.53 4.76 -8.57
C ILE A 86 10.36 5.80 -7.78
N PRO A 87 9.73 6.76 -7.09
CA PRO A 87 10.42 7.76 -6.28
C PRO A 87 11.40 7.15 -5.27
N GLU A 88 12.51 7.83 -5.02
CA GLU A 88 13.43 7.42 -3.95
C GLU A 88 12.73 7.55 -2.59
N THR A 89 12.98 6.59 -1.70
CA THR A 89 12.31 6.51 -0.40
C THR A 89 13.32 6.51 0.74
N ARG A 90 13.01 7.18 1.85
CA ARG A 90 13.82 7.14 3.07
C ARG A 90 12.98 7.30 4.34
N ASN A 91 13.64 7.18 5.49
CA ASN A 91 13.09 7.52 6.80
C ASN A 91 11.73 6.83 7.10
N GLU A 92 11.61 5.54 6.77
CA GLU A 92 10.45 4.76 7.21
C GLU A 92 10.40 4.74 8.74
N LYS A 93 9.26 5.16 9.30
CA LYS A 93 9.01 5.16 10.75
C LYS A 93 7.70 4.46 11.03
N ILE A 94 7.72 3.47 11.92
CA ILE A 94 6.54 2.72 12.34
C ILE A 94 6.25 3.06 13.80
N ASN A 95 5.01 3.47 14.08
CA ASN A 95 4.49 3.71 15.42
C ASN A 95 3.18 2.94 15.61
N GLY A 96 3.28 1.72 16.14
CA GLY A 96 2.12 0.84 16.33
C GLY A 96 1.47 0.46 15.00
N ASN A 97 0.23 0.92 14.80
CA ASN A 97 -0.57 0.67 13.59
C ASN A 97 -0.50 1.82 12.57
N GLU A 98 0.40 2.78 12.78
CA GLU A 98 0.61 3.91 11.88
C GLU A 98 2.07 3.95 11.44
N ALA A 99 2.31 4.50 10.26
CA ALA A 99 3.67 4.70 9.77
C ALA A 99 3.78 5.87 8.80
N THR A 100 5.00 6.34 8.61
CA THR A 100 5.36 7.36 7.63
C THR A 100 6.51 6.91 6.75
N LEU A 101 6.53 7.35 5.50
CA LEU A 101 7.63 7.19 4.56
C LEU A 101 7.92 8.54 3.88
N GLU A 102 9.19 8.92 3.76
CA GLU A 102 9.57 10.09 2.96
C GLU A 102 9.87 9.67 1.52
N LEU A 103 9.28 10.40 0.57
CA LEU A 103 9.45 10.22 -0.87
C LEU A 103 10.17 11.41 -1.47
N HIS A 104 11.19 11.19 -2.29
CA HIS A 104 11.85 12.27 -3.01
C HIS A 104 10.99 12.73 -4.18
N ASN A 105 10.68 14.02 -4.18
CA ASN A 105 9.98 14.69 -5.26
C ASN A 105 11.03 15.36 -6.15
N GLU A 106 11.28 14.77 -7.32
CA GLU A 106 12.33 15.24 -8.24
C GLU A 106 12.04 16.66 -8.76
N ASP A 107 10.77 17.02 -8.97
CA ASP A 107 10.35 18.34 -9.49
C ASP A 107 10.65 19.48 -8.51
N THR A 108 10.44 19.25 -7.22
CA THR A 108 10.64 20.26 -6.17
C THR A 108 11.96 20.10 -5.40
N ASN A 109 12.66 18.99 -5.64
CA ASN A 109 13.82 18.54 -4.87
C ASN A 109 13.57 18.47 -3.35
N LYS A 110 12.34 18.13 -2.94
CA LYS A 110 11.93 18.00 -1.54
C LYS A 110 11.62 16.55 -1.18
N TRP A 111 11.50 16.29 0.12
CA TRP A 111 11.09 15.00 0.65
C TRP A 111 9.67 15.13 1.22
N ASP A 112 8.70 14.54 0.52
CA ASP A 112 7.30 14.55 0.88
C ASP A 112 6.97 13.36 1.79
N THR A 113 6.15 13.59 2.82
CA THR A 113 5.76 12.53 3.77
C THR A 113 4.48 11.86 3.30
N MET A 114 4.54 10.55 3.09
CA MET A 114 3.39 9.69 2.86
C MET A 114 3.02 8.93 4.14
N TYR A 115 1.72 8.81 4.40
CA TYR A 115 1.20 8.18 5.61
C TYR A 115 0.60 6.80 5.32
N PHE A 116 0.74 5.92 6.31
CA PHE A 116 0.28 4.53 6.23
C PHE A 116 -0.46 4.14 7.51
N VAL A 117 -1.41 3.23 7.35
CA VAL A 117 -2.13 2.58 8.46
C VAL A 117 -2.10 1.07 8.28
N LYS A 118 -2.09 0.34 9.39
CA LYS A 118 -2.13 -1.11 9.41
C LYS A 118 -3.56 -1.58 9.59
N GLU A 119 -4.10 -2.25 8.57
CA GLU A 119 -5.44 -2.82 8.54
C GLU A 119 -5.35 -4.32 8.26
N ASP A 120 -6.04 -5.15 9.05
CA ASP A 120 -6.08 -6.61 8.86
C ASP A 120 -4.66 -7.23 8.75
N SER A 121 -3.73 -6.72 9.57
CA SER A 121 -2.30 -7.08 9.60
C SER A 121 -1.49 -6.71 8.35
N ALA A 122 -2.04 -5.92 7.42
CA ALA A 122 -1.36 -5.41 6.24
C ALA A 122 -1.25 -3.88 6.27
N TRP A 123 -0.12 -3.32 5.83
CA TRP A 123 -0.01 -1.88 5.64
C TRP A 123 -0.80 -1.42 4.42
N LYS A 124 -1.33 -0.20 4.53
CA LYS A 124 -2.10 0.50 3.50
C LYS A 124 -1.66 1.95 3.44
N ILE A 125 -1.68 2.53 2.25
CA ILE A 125 -1.47 3.97 2.05
C ILE A 125 -2.73 4.71 2.53
N ALA A 126 -2.54 5.68 3.41
CA ALA A 126 -3.56 6.60 3.88
C ALA A 126 -3.47 7.92 3.09
N LEU A 127 -4.05 7.92 1.89
CA LEU A 127 -4.07 9.10 1.01
C LEU A 127 -4.83 10.26 1.64
N ASP A 128 -5.90 9.99 2.37
CA ASP A 128 -6.69 10.95 3.12
C ASP A 128 -5.82 11.79 4.07
N ARG A 129 -5.04 11.13 4.93
CA ARG A 129 -4.09 11.78 5.84
C ARG A 129 -2.98 12.52 5.10
N THR A 130 -2.49 11.94 4.00
CA THR A 130 -1.45 12.56 3.18
C THR A 130 -1.96 13.88 2.58
N ILE A 131 -3.19 13.89 2.06
CA ILE A 131 -3.84 15.09 1.50
C ILE A 131 -4.14 16.11 2.60
N GLU A 132 -4.72 15.69 3.72
CA GLU A 132 -5.01 16.56 4.86
C GLU A 132 -3.75 17.30 5.33
N GLU A 133 -2.63 16.58 5.49
CA GLU A 133 -1.37 17.17 5.91
C GLU A 133 -0.76 18.10 4.85
N MET A 134 -0.95 17.81 3.56
CA MET A 134 -0.57 18.73 2.49
C MET A 134 -1.39 20.02 2.54
N LEU A 135 -2.72 19.93 2.64
CA LEU A 135 -3.61 21.09 2.74
C LEU A 135 -3.32 21.94 3.98
N ARG A 136 -3.06 21.29 5.11
CA ARG A 136 -2.66 21.96 6.36
C ARG A 136 -1.36 22.75 6.20
N LYS A 137 -0.37 22.19 5.49
CA LYS A 137 0.92 22.86 5.22
C LYS A 137 0.81 24.02 4.23
N THR A 138 -0.12 23.96 3.28
CA THR A 138 -0.34 25.02 2.28
C THR A 138 -1.34 26.09 2.74
N GLY A 139 -1.97 25.94 3.90
CA GLY A 139 -2.96 26.87 4.43
C GLY A 139 -4.31 26.82 3.70
N ALA A 140 -4.58 25.73 2.97
CA ALA A 140 -5.78 25.54 2.15
C ALA A 140 -6.87 24.71 2.86
N SER A 141 -6.91 24.75 4.19
CA SER A 141 -7.86 24.02 5.05
C SER A 141 -9.27 24.57 5.00
#